data_AF-A0A9E5HQI0-F1
#
_entry.id   AF-A0A9E5HQI0-F1
#
_cell.length_a   1.000
_cell.length_b   1.000
_cell.length_c   1.000
_cell.angle_alpha   90.00
_cell.angle_beta   90.00
_cell.angle_gamma   90.00
#
_symmetry.space_group_name_H-M   'P 1'
#
loop_
_entity.id
_entity.type
_entity.pdbx_description
1 polymer ?
#
loop_
_entity_poly.entity_id
_entity_poly.type
_entity_poly.pdbx_seq_one_letter_code
_entity_poly.pdbx_strand_id
1 'polypeptide(L)'
;MKLFSDKKRPVHKGQYPTERLKRIDTVDLNTAPEMQALSFRRPEAPENIVNAMGEYQAMLDAIRDGLINKTKAEIPFDPTERAHHIKGFGYFSDASMIGICRLDDQAILADPIQNPDIERLAHALRTRQTKTLASGIDVIMADLKESMEAPPTSIGGHTHAIVILYENPRDLMPNEVGCDWLEDAHAHRACLRANETAAVIANYIRLLGYDAKSHSGAASDVDLNKLALTSGLVWADQGELIAPYIGKNFGLGVITTTLDVATDRPLAPRAEQPWFKTQGPAWWLGKGCSKNAFNRDPFSKRKFVDGPHPFENLKRVETPT
;
A
#
# COMPACT_ATOMS: atom_id res chain seq x y z
N MET A 1 -3.47 -3.71 -24.02
CA MET A 1 -2.84 -5.01 -24.35
C MET A 1 -1.33 -4.88 -24.29
N LYS A 2 -0.58 -5.90 -23.83
CA LYS A 2 0.89 -5.86 -23.77
C LYS A 2 1.48 -6.20 -25.15
N LEU A 3 2.52 -5.48 -25.59
CA LEU A 3 3.25 -5.79 -26.83
C LEU A 3 4.38 -6.81 -26.61
N PHE A 4 4.99 -6.82 -25.43
CA PHE A 4 6.04 -7.77 -25.05
C PHE A 4 5.61 -8.62 -23.86
N SER A 5 6.05 -9.88 -23.85
CA SER A 5 5.88 -10.77 -22.71
C SER A 5 6.82 -10.38 -21.56
N ASP A 6 6.32 -10.48 -20.34
CA ASP A 6 7.03 -10.29 -19.08
C ASP A 6 7.40 -11.62 -18.39
N LYS A 7 7.24 -12.78 -19.06
CA LYS A 7 7.52 -14.12 -18.50
C LYS A 7 8.91 -14.26 -17.86
N LYS A 8 9.90 -13.53 -18.35
CA LYS A 8 11.30 -13.57 -17.85
C LYS A 8 11.58 -12.52 -16.77
N ARG A 9 10.63 -11.66 -16.41
CA ARG A 9 10.79 -10.67 -15.36
C ARG A 9 10.55 -11.33 -14.00
N PRO A 10 11.51 -11.29 -13.06
CA PRO A 10 11.27 -11.76 -11.70
C PRO A 10 10.13 -10.97 -11.04
N VAL A 11 9.26 -11.66 -10.30
CA VAL A 11 8.07 -11.07 -9.66
C VAL A 11 8.44 -9.91 -8.72
N HIS A 12 9.54 -10.04 -7.97
CA HIS A 12 10.03 -9.00 -7.06
C HIS A 12 10.42 -7.67 -7.73
N LYS A 13 10.50 -7.62 -9.07
CA LYS A 13 10.72 -6.37 -9.80
C LYS A 13 9.42 -5.63 -10.12
N GLY A 14 8.26 -6.23 -9.86
CA GLY A 14 6.96 -5.58 -10.03
C GLY A 14 6.62 -5.23 -11.47
N GLN A 15 5.64 -4.35 -11.62
CA GLN A 15 5.02 -4.04 -12.91
C GLN A 15 5.72 -2.91 -13.67
N TYR A 16 6.28 -1.96 -12.92
CA TYR A 16 6.97 -0.77 -13.42
C TYR A 16 8.49 -1.00 -13.50
N PRO A 17 9.19 -0.40 -14.49
CA PRO A 17 10.64 -0.57 -14.66
C PRO A 17 11.44 0.33 -13.70
N THR A 18 11.23 0.18 -12.39
CA THR A 18 11.87 1.00 -11.35
C THR A 18 13.39 0.75 -11.26
N GLU A 19 13.87 -0.40 -11.76
CA GLU A 19 15.31 -0.70 -11.87
C GLU A 19 16.07 0.22 -12.83
N ARG A 20 15.36 0.98 -13.67
CA ARG A 20 15.95 1.92 -14.64
C ARG A 20 16.15 3.32 -14.08
N LEU A 21 15.58 3.60 -12.92
CA LEU A 21 15.70 4.90 -12.26
C LEU A 21 17.11 5.05 -11.66
N LYS A 22 17.69 6.24 -11.82
CA LYS A 22 18.94 6.62 -11.15
C LYS A 22 18.66 6.77 -9.66
N ARG A 23 19.53 6.18 -8.83
CA ARG A 23 19.46 6.23 -7.37
C ARG A 23 20.67 6.95 -6.79
N ILE A 24 20.50 7.52 -5.61
CA ILE A 24 21.53 8.20 -4.81
C ILE A 24 21.57 7.56 -3.42
N ASP A 25 22.57 7.88 -2.61
CA ASP A 25 22.76 7.19 -1.33
C ASP A 25 21.93 7.79 -0.19
N THR A 26 21.66 9.10 -0.23
CA THR A 26 20.87 9.82 0.79
C THR A 26 19.93 10.84 0.15
N VAL A 27 18.87 11.20 0.87
CA VAL A 27 17.90 12.25 0.49
C VAL A 27 17.58 13.09 1.72
N ASP A 28 17.35 14.38 1.54
CA ASP A 28 16.91 15.27 2.62
C ASP A 28 15.43 15.02 2.94
N LEU A 29 15.16 14.48 4.14
CA LEU A 29 13.82 14.16 4.61
C LEU A 29 12.95 15.39 4.89
N ASN A 30 13.55 16.58 5.06
CA ASN A 30 12.81 17.82 5.26
C ASN A 30 12.10 18.29 3.98
N THR A 31 12.40 17.68 2.84
CA THR A 31 11.69 17.93 1.58
C THR A 31 10.32 17.22 1.53
N ALA A 32 10.07 16.25 2.41
CA ALA A 32 8.77 15.59 2.50
C ALA A 32 7.68 16.58 2.91
N PRO A 33 6.49 16.56 2.28
CA PRO A 33 5.35 17.28 2.82
C PRO A 33 4.93 16.71 4.17
N GLU A 34 4.40 17.56 5.03
CA GLU A 34 3.87 17.15 6.33
C GLU A 34 2.82 16.06 6.17
N MET A 35 2.99 14.96 6.90
CA MET A 35 2.03 13.86 6.87
C MET A 35 0.72 14.29 7.55
N GLN A 36 -0.39 14.16 6.82
CA GLN A 36 -1.72 14.48 7.33
C GLN A 36 -2.46 13.18 7.70
N ALA A 37 -3.11 13.18 8.87
CA ALA A 37 -3.95 12.08 9.31
C ALA A 37 -5.21 11.97 8.43
N LEU A 38 -5.54 10.75 8.00
CA LEU A 38 -6.68 10.49 7.13
C LEU A 38 -7.89 10.02 7.92
N SER A 39 -8.94 10.84 7.95
CA SER A 39 -10.23 10.49 8.58
C SER A 39 -11.13 9.73 7.60
N PHE A 40 -11.66 8.59 8.03
CA PHE A 40 -12.67 7.81 7.28
C PHE A 40 -14.11 8.20 7.62
N ARG A 41 -14.32 9.40 8.15
CA ARG A 41 -15.63 9.95 8.49
C ARG A 41 -15.91 11.19 7.65
N ARG A 42 -17.06 11.17 6.97
CA ARG A 42 -17.62 12.27 6.19
C ARG A 42 -19.09 12.47 6.56
N PRO A 43 -19.38 13.04 7.75
CA PRO A 43 -20.76 13.28 8.19
C PRO A 43 -21.53 14.23 7.25
N GLU A 44 -20.81 15.08 6.52
CA GLU A 44 -21.36 16.00 5.53
C GLU A 44 -21.82 15.32 4.23
N ALA A 45 -21.37 14.09 3.96
CA ALA A 45 -21.73 13.28 2.79
C ALA A 45 -22.04 11.83 3.21
N PRO A 46 -23.21 11.57 3.84
CA PRO A 46 -23.53 10.27 4.45
C PRO A 46 -23.49 9.08 3.47
N GLU A 47 -23.87 9.30 2.22
CA GLU A 47 -23.88 8.32 1.13
C GLU A 47 -22.49 8.03 0.54
N ASN A 48 -21.47 8.78 0.92
CA ASN A 48 -20.12 8.60 0.39
C ASN A 48 -19.49 7.30 0.89
N ILE A 49 -18.80 6.59 0.00
CA ILE A 49 -18.18 5.29 0.27
C ILE A 49 -17.10 5.34 1.35
N VAL A 50 -16.51 6.51 1.61
CA VAL A 50 -15.53 6.71 2.69
C VAL A 50 -16.08 6.24 4.04
N ASN A 51 -17.34 6.54 4.33
CA ASN A 51 -17.98 6.13 5.58
C ASN A 51 -18.08 4.59 5.71
N ALA A 52 -18.32 3.89 4.59
CA ALA A 52 -18.39 2.43 4.55
C ALA A 52 -17.01 1.77 4.70
N MET A 53 -15.94 2.44 4.25
CA MET A 53 -14.56 1.96 4.43
C MET A 53 -14.06 2.06 5.87
N GLY A 54 -14.64 2.94 6.69
CA GLY A 54 -14.13 3.24 8.04
C GLY A 54 -14.06 2.05 8.99
N GLU A 55 -15.05 1.14 8.95
CA GLU A 55 -15.02 -0.06 9.81
C GLU A 55 -13.90 -1.02 9.40
N TYR A 56 -13.70 -1.25 8.10
CA TYR A 56 -12.61 -2.08 7.59
C TYR A 56 -11.24 -1.48 7.91
N GLN A 57 -11.08 -0.17 7.73
CA GLN A 57 -9.85 0.51 8.08
C GLN A 57 -9.56 0.39 9.58
N ALA A 58 -10.57 0.59 10.45
CA ALA A 58 -10.42 0.45 11.89
C ALA A 58 -10.05 -0.99 12.30
N MET A 59 -10.62 -2.00 11.64
CA MET A 59 -10.24 -3.40 11.88
C MET A 59 -8.76 -3.65 11.53
N LEU A 60 -8.30 -3.17 10.36
CA LEU A 60 -6.90 -3.31 9.96
C LEU A 60 -5.95 -2.55 10.89
N ASP A 61 -6.32 -1.34 11.31
CA ASP A 61 -5.51 -0.56 12.24
C ASP A 61 -5.53 -1.15 13.66
N ALA A 62 -6.55 -1.91 14.05
CA ALA A 62 -6.59 -2.63 15.32
C ALA A 62 -5.63 -3.84 15.33
N ILE A 63 -5.48 -4.54 14.18
CA ILE A 63 -4.56 -5.68 14.02
C ILE A 63 -3.20 -5.30 13.43
N ARG A 64 -2.91 -3.99 13.36
CA ARG A 64 -1.64 -3.47 12.84
C ARG A 64 -0.43 -3.98 13.63
N ASP A 65 -0.67 -4.34 14.86
CA ASP A 65 0.24 -4.93 15.82
C ASP A 65 -0.32 -6.28 16.32
N GLY A 66 0.49 -7.11 16.98
CA GLY A 66 0.01 -8.36 17.53
C GLY A 66 1.11 -9.27 18.07
N LEU A 67 0.71 -10.50 18.43
CA LEU A 67 1.63 -11.47 19.01
C LEU A 67 2.74 -11.88 18.03
N ILE A 68 3.96 -11.94 18.55
CA ILE A 68 5.13 -12.45 17.85
C ILE A 68 5.31 -13.92 18.20
N ASN A 69 5.54 -14.76 17.21
CA ASN A 69 5.83 -16.17 17.46
C ASN A 69 7.14 -16.31 18.25
N LYS A 70 7.08 -16.98 19.41
CA LYS A 70 8.25 -17.17 20.27
C LYS A 70 9.33 -18.04 19.60
N THR A 71 8.92 -18.91 18.68
CA THR A 71 9.85 -19.74 17.91
C THR A 71 10.15 -19.06 16.58
N LYS A 72 11.43 -18.80 16.31
CA LYS A 72 11.85 -18.28 15.00
C LYS A 72 11.72 -19.36 13.94
N ALA A 73 11.04 -19.04 12.86
CA ALA A 73 10.96 -19.91 11.70
C ALA A 73 12.29 -19.97 10.96
N GLU A 74 12.55 -21.08 10.27
CA GLU A 74 13.65 -21.17 9.31
C GLU A 74 13.32 -20.31 8.09
N ILE A 75 14.17 -19.31 7.83
CA ILE A 75 14.04 -18.38 6.70
C ILE A 75 15.40 -18.24 6.00
N PRO A 76 15.45 -17.82 4.73
CA PRO A 76 16.72 -17.58 4.04
C PRO A 76 17.67 -16.69 4.83
N PHE A 77 18.97 -16.97 4.77
CA PHE A 77 19.98 -16.16 5.48
C PHE A 77 20.28 -14.83 4.76
N ASP A 78 20.19 -14.81 3.42
CA ASP A 78 20.48 -13.62 2.62
C ASP A 78 19.35 -12.56 2.75
N PRO A 79 19.65 -11.35 3.26
CA PRO A 79 18.67 -10.26 3.33
C PRO A 79 18.10 -9.85 1.97
N THR A 80 18.84 -10.09 0.88
CA THR A 80 18.40 -9.82 -0.49
C THR A 80 17.31 -10.79 -0.92
N GLU A 81 17.46 -12.08 -0.58
CA GLU A 81 16.44 -13.09 -0.85
C GLU A 81 15.15 -12.79 -0.07
N ARG A 82 15.27 -12.41 1.22
CA ARG A 82 14.12 -11.96 2.02
C ARG A 82 13.42 -10.76 1.40
N ALA A 83 14.19 -9.74 0.98
CA ALA A 83 13.66 -8.57 0.30
C ALA A 83 12.93 -8.96 -1.01
N HIS A 84 13.47 -9.90 -1.78
CA HIS A 84 12.81 -10.42 -2.98
C HIS A 84 11.51 -11.15 -2.67
N HIS A 85 11.44 -11.96 -1.61
CA HIS A 85 10.22 -12.66 -1.20
C HIS A 85 9.14 -11.68 -0.76
N ILE A 86 9.48 -10.71 0.09
CA ILE A 86 8.55 -9.68 0.57
C ILE A 86 8.01 -8.84 -0.59
N LYS A 87 8.90 -8.35 -1.47
CA LYS A 87 8.49 -7.61 -2.68
C LYS A 87 7.63 -8.48 -3.59
N GLY A 88 8.02 -9.73 -3.80
CA GLY A 88 7.26 -10.69 -4.61
C GLY A 88 5.83 -10.88 -4.10
N PHE A 89 5.66 -11.07 -2.80
CA PHE A 89 4.34 -11.21 -2.18
C PHE A 89 3.53 -9.91 -2.29
N GLY A 90 4.11 -8.75 -2.00
CA GLY A 90 3.36 -7.50 -2.12
C GLY A 90 2.93 -7.20 -3.57
N TYR A 91 3.75 -7.54 -4.59
CA TYR A 91 3.33 -7.45 -5.99
C TYR A 91 2.25 -8.49 -6.37
N PHE A 92 2.27 -9.67 -5.73
CA PHE A 92 1.17 -10.63 -5.85
C PHE A 92 -0.13 -10.08 -5.24
N SER A 93 -0.05 -9.30 -4.17
CA SER A 93 -1.18 -8.58 -3.56
C SER A 93 -1.55 -7.26 -4.25
N ASP A 94 -1.14 -7.06 -5.50
CA ASP A 94 -1.45 -5.89 -6.34
C ASP A 94 -0.77 -4.56 -5.96
N ALA A 95 0.29 -4.57 -5.14
CA ALA A 95 1.06 -3.36 -4.91
C ALA A 95 1.61 -2.79 -6.23
N SER A 96 1.54 -1.47 -6.41
CA SER A 96 2.05 -0.81 -7.61
C SER A 96 3.57 -0.66 -7.54
N MET A 97 4.10 -0.29 -6.38
CA MET A 97 5.54 -0.26 -6.10
C MET A 97 5.83 -0.65 -4.65
N ILE A 98 7.00 -1.25 -4.42
CA ILE A 98 7.49 -1.59 -3.08
C ILE A 98 8.96 -1.20 -2.98
N GLY A 99 9.30 -0.52 -1.90
CA GLY A 99 10.66 -0.12 -1.56
C GLY A 99 10.95 -0.46 -0.09
N ILE A 100 12.21 -0.68 0.22
CA ILE A 100 12.66 -1.01 1.59
C ILE A 100 13.74 0.00 1.99
N CYS A 101 13.69 0.53 3.20
CA CYS A 101 14.74 1.40 3.73
C CYS A 101 15.06 1.07 5.18
N ARG A 102 16.12 1.70 5.69
CA ARG A 102 16.37 1.77 7.14
C ARG A 102 15.34 2.68 7.77
N LEU A 103 14.86 2.31 8.95
CA LEU A 103 14.07 3.21 9.77
C LEU A 103 14.99 4.28 10.38
N ASP A 104 14.84 5.52 9.92
CA ASP A 104 15.56 6.70 10.45
C ASP A 104 14.72 7.34 11.55
N ASP A 105 15.36 7.82 12.62
CA ASP A 105 14.69 8.47 13.74
C ASP A 105 13.91 9.72 13.31
N GLN A 106 14.35 10.41 12.24
CA GLN A 106 13.64 11.57 11.68
C GLN A 106 12.29 11.20 11.04
N ALA A 107 12.07 9.91 10.75
CA ALA A 107 10.81 9.40 10.25
C ALA A 107 9.89 8.89 11.36
N ILE A 108 10.32 8.90 12.63
CA ILE A 108 9.43 8.58 13.76
C ILE A 108 8.63 9.83 14.11
N LEU A 109 7.32 9.69 14.23
CA LEU A 109 6.45 10.81 14.60
C LEU A 109 6.61 11.09 16.10
N ALA A 110 6.71 12.38 16.46
CA ALA A 110 6.68 12.79 17.86
C ALA A 110 5.33 12.45 18.50
N ASP A 111 4.25 12.73 17.78
CA ASP A 111 2.87 12.37 18.13
C ASP A 111 2.34 11.36 17.11
N PRO A 112 2.17 10.08 17.49
CA PRO A 112 1.60 9.07 16.59
C PRO A 112 0.18 9.44 16.13
N ILE A 113 -0.10 9.16 14.86
CA ILE A 113 -1.45 9.24 14.32
C ILE A 113 -2.27 8.09 14.89
N GLN A 114 -3.42 8.42 15.51
CA GLN A 114 -4.34 7.47 16.10
C GLN A 114 -5.65 7.45 15.32
N ASN A 115 -6.17 6.25 15.06
CA ASN A 115 -7.48 6.06 14.45
C ASN A 115 -8.56 6.05 15.55
N PRO A 116 -9.41 7.09 15.67
CA PRO A 116 -10.44 7.16 16.72
C PRO A 116 -11.55 6.10 16.56
N ASP A 117 -11.66 5.45 15.39
CA ASP A 117 -12.63 4.39 15.15
C ASP A 117 -12.23 3.04 15.77
N ILE A 118 -10.98 2.84 16.17
CA ILE A 118 -10.54 1.62 16.86
C ILE A 118 -11.25 1.47 18.21
N GLU A 119 -11.35 2.54 18.99
CA GLU A 119 -12.03 2.49 20.30
C GLU A 119 -13.52 2.20 20.16
N ARG A 120 -14.16 2.81 19.15
CA ARG A 120 -15.56 2.52 18.81
C ARG A 120 -15.75 1.07 18.41
N LEU A 121 -14.85 0.53 17.59
CA LEU A 121 -14.83 -0.88 17.20
C LEU A 121 -14.66 -1.77 18.45
N ALA A 122 -13.76 -1.40 19.38
CA ALA A 122 -13.50 -2.15 20.61
C ALA A 122 -14.78 -2.32 21.42
N HIS A 123 -15.50 -1.20 21.60
CA HIS A 123 -16.77 -1.18 22.29
C HIS A 123 -17.83 -2.04 21.57
N ALA A 124 -17.92 -1.93 20.24
CA ALA A 124 -18.84 -2.71 19.45
C ALA A 124 -18.56 -4.23 19.54
N LEU A 125 -17.30 -4.65 19.52
CA LEU A 125 -16.89 -6.04 19.61
C LEU A 125 -17.09 -6.67 21.00
N ARG A 126 -16.97 -5.86 22.06
CA ARG A 126 -17.29 -6.28 23.43
C ARG A 126 -18.79 -6.46 23.65
N THR A 127 -19.62 -5.66 22.98
CA THR A 127 -21.08 -5.60 23.22
C THR A 127 -21.90 -6.40 22.21
N ARG A 128 -21.40 -6.64 20.99
CA ARG A 128 -22.11 -7.40 19.96
C ARG A 128 -21.75 -8.89 20.03
N GLN A 129 -22.75 -9.73 20.21
CA GLN A 129 -22.63 -11.17 20.01
C GLN A 129 -22.68 -11.45 18.50
N THR A 130 -21.53 -11.69 17.88
CA THR A 130 -21.47 -12.13 16.48
C THR A 130 -21.90 -13.60 16.40
N LYS A 131 -23.15 -13.86 16.03
CA LYS A 131 -23.57 -15.18 15.55
C LYS A 131 -23.26 -15.24 14.06
N THR A 132 -22.17 -15.89 13.71
CA THR A 132 -21.80 -16.16 12.32
C THR A 132 -21.90 -17.66 12.04
N LEU A 133 -22.42 -18.01 10.87
CA LEU A 133 -22.55 -19.39 10.41
C LEU A 133 -21.34 -19.84 9.56
N ALA A 134 -20.33 -18.97 9.40
CA ALA A 134 -19.15 -19.25 8.60
C ALA A 134 -18.00 -19.73 9.50
N SER A 135 -17.48 -20.93 9.22
CA SER A 135 -16.31 -21.48 9.91
C SER A 135 -15.10 -20.56 9.74
N GLY A 136 -14.47 -20.16 10.85
CA GLY A 136 -13.23 -19.38 10.86
C GLY A 136 -13.39 -17.89 11.20
N ILE A 137 -14.60 -17.33 11.12
CA ILE A 137 -14.82 -15.96 11.59
C ILE A 137 -14.63 -15.88 13.11
N ASP A 138 -15.01 -16.91 13.87
CA ASP A 138 -14.81 -16.92 15.32
C ASP A 138 -13.34 -16.82 15.73
N VAL A 139 -12.43 -17.41 14.93
CA VAL A 139 -10.98 -17.31 15.15
C VAL A 139 -10.50 -15.89 14.86
N ILE A 140 -10.89 -15.31 13.72
CA ILE A 140 -10.55 -13.92 13.36
C ILE A 140 -11.06 -12.94 14.42
N MET A 141 -12.27 -13.16 14.91
CA MET A 141 -12.89 -12.33 15.94
C MET A 141 -12.23 -12.50 17.30
N ALA A 142 -11.72 -13.70 17.62
CA ALA A 142 -10.92 -13.95 18.82
C ALA A 142 -9.56 -13.25 18.71
N ASP A 143 -8.85 -13.40 17.60
CA ASP A 143 -7.55 -12.75 17.34
C ASP A 143 -7.68 -11.22 17.39
N LEU A 144 -8.77 -10.68 16.83
CA LEU A 144 -9.07 -9.25 16.89
C LEU A 144 -9.31 -8.80 18.34
N LYS A 145 -10.08 -9.55 19.13
CA LYS A 145 -10.30 -9.21 20.55
C LYS A 145 -8.99 -9.27 21.35
N GLU A 146 -8.18 -10.30 21.14
CA GLU A 146 -6.87 -10.44 21.79
C GLU A 146 -5.93 -9.28 21.42
N SER A 147 -5.89 -8.90 20.14
CA SER A 147 -5.10 -7.75 19.67
C SER A 147 -5.55 -6.43 20.29
N MET A 148 -6.85 -6.28 20.55
CA MET A 148 -7.41 -5.06 21.15
C MET A 148 -7.28 -4.99 22.67
N GLU A 149 -7.09 -6.13 23.33
CA GLU A 149 -6.81 -6.21 24.77
C GLU A 149 -5.31 -6.17 25.07
N ALA A 150 -4.46 -6.46 24.09
CA ALA A 150 -3.03 -6.34 24.21
C ALA A 150 -2.60 -4.89 24.50
N PRO A 151 -1.62 -4.67 25.40
CA PRO A 151 -1.09 -3.34 25.64
C PRO A 151 -0.45 -2.80 24.35
N PRO A 152 -0.58 -1.49 24.07
CA PRO A 152 0.07 -0.88 22.91
C PRO A 152 1.57 -1.15 22.93
N THR A 153 2.11 -1.71 21.84
CA THR A 153 3.55 -1.90 21.72
C THR A 153 4.20 -0.76 20.95
N SER A 154 5.44 -0.45 21.33
CA SER A 154 6.29 0.52 20.63
C SER A 154 6.98 -0.13 19.45
N ILE A 155 7.34 0.66 18.44
CA ILE A 155 8.29 0.23 17.38
C ILE A 155 9.76 0.25 17.83
N GLY A 156 10.02 0.25 19.15
CA GLY A 156 11.35 0.28 19.72
C GLY A 156 12.18 -0.92 19.28
N GLY A 157 13.34 -0.68 18.69
CA GLY A 157 14.20 -1.73 18.14
C GLY A 157 13.85 -2.14 16.71
N HIS A 158 12.78 -1.61 16.10
CA HIS A 158 12.57 -1.74 14.66
C HIS A 158 13.69 -1.02 13.92
N THR A 159 14.18 -1.62 12.84
CA THR A 159 15.36 -1.09 12.13
C THR A 159 15.15 -0.94 10.63
N HIS A 160 14.12 -1.58 10.09
CA HIS A 160 13.74 -1.51 8.69
C HIS A 160 12.31 -1.02 8.52
N ALA A 161 12.06 -0.38 7.39
CA ALA A 161 10.74 -0.04 6.91
C ALA A 161 10.52 -0.59 5.49
N ILE A 162 9.42 -1.29 5.28
CA ILE A 162 8.94 -1.77 3.98
C ILE A 162 7.79 -0.85 3.59
N VAL A 163 7.95 -0.10 2.50
CA VAL A 163 6.99 0.88 2.01
C VAL A 163 6.27 0.32 0.79
N ILE A 164 4.95 0.38 0.83
CA ILE A 164 4.06 -0.14 -0.20
C ILE A 164 3.25 1.01 -0.76
N LEU A 165 3.20 1.11 -2.09
CA LEU A 165 2.48 2.15 -2.81
C LEU A 165 1.40 1.52 -3.69
N TYR A 166 0.16 2.01 -3.54
CA TYR A 166 -0.98 1.66 -4.39
C TYR A 166 -1.40 2.86 -5.22
N GLU A 167 -1.32 2.72 -6.54
CA GLU A 167 -1.86 3.71 -7.45
C GLU A 167 -3.39 3.71 -7.45
N ASN A 168 -3.95 4.90 -7.66
CA ASN A 168 -5.35 5.05 -8.01
C ASN A 168 -5.53 5.03 -9.54
N PRO A 169 -6.72 4.63 -10.01
CA PRO A 169 -7.08 4.83 -11.41
C PRO A 169 -7.23 6.34 -11.72
N ARG A 170 -7.50 6.69 -12.98
CA ARG A 170 -7.88 8.06 -13.36
C ARG A 170 -8.93 8.67 -12.42
N ASP A 171 -8.94 10.00 -12.38
CA ASP A 171 -9.97 10.74 -11.67
C ASP A 171 -11.37 10.48 -12.27
N LEU A 172 -12.40 10.72 -11.45
CA LEU A 172 -13.79 10.60 -11.84
C LEU A 172 -14.10 11.58 -12.99
N MET A 173 -14.83 11.12 -14.01
CA MET A 173 -15.25 12.01 -15.10
C MET A 173 -16.48 12.84 -14.65
N PRO A 174 -16.61 14.10 -15.10
CA PRO A 174 -17.82 14.87 -14.87
C PRO A 174 -19.05 14.13 -15.41
N ASN A 175 -20.08 13.98 -14.58
CA ASN A 175 -21.34 13.29 -14.89
C ASN A 175 -21.23 11.78 -15.16
N GLU A 176 -20.17 11.11 -14.68
CA GLU A 176 -20.10 9.65 -14.70
C GLU A 176 -21.03 9.07 -13.61
N VAL A 177 -21.85 8.09 -13.99
CA VAL A 177 -22.91 7.54 -13.13
C VAL A 177 -22.34 6.97 -11.84
N GLY A 178 -22.89 7.38 -10.69
CA GLY A 178 -22.49 6.90 -9.37
C GLY A 178 -21.22 7.55 -8.80
N CYS A 179 -20.66 8.56 -9.47
CA CYS A 179 -19.45 9.25 -9.00
C CYS A 179 -19.68 10.05 -7.72
N ASP A 180 -20.91 10.48 -7.44
CA ASP A 180 -21.26 11.21 -6.21
C ASP A 180 -20.91 10.39 -4.95
N TRP A 181 -20.97 9.05 -5.02
CA TRP A 181 -20.58 8.17 -3.91
C TRP A 181 -19.07 8.05 -3.73
N LEU A 182 -18.29 8.41 -4.76
CA LEU A 182 -16.85 8.18 -4.84
C LEU A 182 -16.04 9.48 -4.75
N GLU A 183 -16.71 10.63 -4.73
CA GLU A 183 -16.07 11.94 -4.70
C GLU A 183 -15.07 12.03 -3.53
N ASP A 184 -13.85 12.51 -3.84
CA ASP A 184 -12.70 12.61 -2.94
C ASP A 184 -12.31 11.34 -2.16
N ALA A 185 -12.72 10.14 -2.61
CA ALA A 185 -12.43 8.89 -1.92
C ALA A 185 -11.06 8.26 -2.28
N HIS A 186 -10.30 8.87 -3.20
CA HIS A 186 -9.05 8.31 -3.72
C HIS A 186 -8.00 8.03 -2.63
N ALA A 187 -7.81 8.97 -1.69
CA ALA A 187 -6.87 8.80 -0.59
C ALA A 187 -7.27 7.63 0.31
N HIS A 188 -8.55 7.54 0.68
CA HIS A 188 -9.10 6.50 1.55
C HIS A 188 -9.03 5.12 0.91
N ARG A 189 -9.43 5.02 -0.36
CA ARG A 189 -9.36 3.77 -1.12
C ARG A 189 -7.93 3.27 -1.20
N ALA A 190 -6.97 4.13 -1.52
CA ALA A 190 -5.57 3.71 -1.62
C ALA A 190 -4.94 3.42 -0.24
N CYS A 191 -5.28 4.19 0.80
CA CYS A 191 -4.89 3.91 2.18
C CYS A 191 -5.37 2.54 2.64
N LEU A 192 -6.66 2.23 2.43
CA LEU A 192 -7.26 0.95 2.83
C LEU A 192 -6.57 -0.23 2.12
N ARG A 193 -6.37 -0.12 0.79
CA ARG A 193 -5.69 -1.16 0.00
C ARG A 193 -4.23 -1.36 0.42
N ALA A 194 -3.50 -0.27 0.68
CA ALA A 194 -2.12 -0.34 1.10
C ALA A 194 -1.99 -0.94 2.52
N ASN A 195 -2.88 -0.56 3.43
CA ASN A 195 -2.88 -1.08 4.80
C ASN A 195 -3.26 -2.56 4.88
N GLU A 196 -4.19 -3.03 4.04
CA GLU A 196 -4.53 -4.46 3.96
C GLU A 196 -3.27 -5.30 3.71
N THR A 197 -2.49 -4.94 2.69
CA THR A 197 -1.25 -5.66 2.36
C THR A 197 -0.19 -5.48 3.44
N ALA A 198 -0.07 -4.29 4.02
CA ALA A 198 0.87 -4.03 5.10
C ALA A 198 0.55 -4.86 6.35
N ALA A 199 -0.72 -4.95 6.75
CA ALA A 199 -1.17 -5.73 7.90
C ALA A 199 -0.91 -7.24 7.70
N VAL A 200 -1.19 -7.76 6.49
CA VAL A 200 -0.90 -9.16 6.16
C VAL A 200 0.59 -9.47 6.22
N ILE A 201 1.44 -8.61 5.64
CA ILE A 201 2.90 -8.80 5.66
C ILE A 201 3.45 -8.65 7.08
N ALA A 202 2.97 -7.67 7.86
CA ALA A 202 3.38 -7.49 9.24
C ALA A 202 3.04 -8.75 10.07
N ASN A 203 1.82 -9.28 9.94
CA ASN A 203 1.44 -10.51 10.61
C ASN A 203 2.29 -11.71 10.17
N TYR A 204 2.57 -11.83 8.87
CA TYR A 204 3.47 -12.86 8.37
C TYR A 204 4.87 -12.78 9.02
N ILE A 205 5.45 -11.58 9.12
CA ILE A 205 6.76 -11.39 9.76
C ILE A 205 6.71 -11.77 11.26
N ARG A 206 5.62 -11.42 11.96
CA ARG A 206 5.39 -11.84 13.35
C ARG A 206 5.29 -13.35 13.50
N LEU A 207 4.62 -14.05 12.58
CA LEU A 207 4.55 -15.52 12.55
C LEU A 207 5.92 -16.18 12.34
N LEU A 208 6.83 -15.50 11.62
CA LEU A 208 8.23 -15.94 11.48
C LEU A 208 9.08 -15.72 12.74
N GLY A 209 8.55 -15.01 13.74
CA GLY A 209 9.21 -14.72 15.02
C GLY A 209 10.04 -13.43 15.03
N TYR A 210 9.66 -12.45 14.19
CA TYR A 210 10.26 -11.12 14.18
C TYR A 210 9.20 -10.07 14.45
N ASP A 211 9.54 -9.07 15.26
CA ASP A 211 8.63 -7.97 15.54
C ASP A 211 8.35 -7.15 14.28
N ALA A 212 7.09 -6.82 14.05
CA ALA A 212 6.64 -6.06 12.90
C ALA A 212 5.28 -5.39 13.16
N LYS A 213 5.15 -4.15 12.71
CA LYS A 213 3.94 -3.33 12.86
C LYS A 213 3.58 -2.65 11.54
N SER A 214 2.30 -2.70 11.16
CA SER A 214 1.82 -1.95 10.00
C SER A 214 1.40 -0.53 10.37
N HIS A 215 1.43 0.35 9.37
CA HIS A 215 1.16 1.76 9.48
C HIS A 215 0.39 2.24 8.25
N SER A 216 -0.64 3.05 8.50
CA SER A 216 -1.55 3.59 7.48
C SER A 216 -1.67 5.11 7.63
N GLY A 217 -2.36 5.76 6.69
CA GLY A 217 -2.71 7.18 6.84
C GLY A 217 -3.63 7.47 8.03
N ALA A 218 -4.35 6.46 8.54
CA ALA A 218 -5.28 6.61 9.66
C ALA A 218 -4.67 6.22 11.02
N ALA A 219 -3.61 5.40 11.05
CA ALA A 219 -2.90 5.02 12.26
C ALA A 219 -1.42 4.75 11.98
N SER A 220 -0.52 5.56 12.55
CA SER A 220 0.93 5.45 12.30
C SER A 220 1.79 5.96 13.45
N ASP A 221 2.95 5.33 13.67
CA ASP A 221 4.00 5.82 14.56
C ASP A 221 5.14 6.49 13.76
N VAL A 222 5.06 6.46 12.43
CA VAL A 222 6.08 6.92 11.50
C VAL A 222 5.51 7.79 10.39
N ASP A 223 6.33 8.65 9.83
CA ASP A 223 6.02 9.50 8.69
C ASP A 223 6.17 8.69 7.39
N LEU A 224 5.02 8.35 6.80
CA LEU A 224 4.94 7.55 5.57
C LEU A 224 5.59 8.29 4.38
N ASN A 225 5.54 9.62 4.35
CA ASN A 225 6.08 10.44 3.26
C ASN A 225 7.61 10.37 3.25
N LYS A 226 8.23 10.53 4.42
CA LYS A 226 9.69 10.41 4.59
C LYS A 226 10.20 9.02 4.23
N LEU A 227 9.49 7.98 4.64
CA LEU A 227 9.85 6.60 4.32
C LEU A 227 9.70 6.30 2.82
N ALA A 228 8.70 6.87 2.14
CA ALA A 228 8.56 6.75 0.69
C ALA A 228 9.73 7.38 -0.08
N LEU A 229 10.29 8.50 0.40
CA LEU A 229 11.49 9.12 -0.19
C LEU A 229 12.72 8.23 -0.01
N THR A 230 12.99 7.78 1.22
CA THR A 230 14.20 7.01 1.56
C THR A 230 14.20 5.61 0.97
N SER A 231 13.03 4.97 0.85
CA SER A 231 12.87 3.70 0.11
C SER A 231 12.96 3.85 -1.41
N GLY A 232 13.07 5.09 -1.91
CA GLY A 232 13.25 5.39 -3.32
C GLY A 232 12.02 5.05 -4.17
N LEU A 233 10.83 5.34 -3.64
CA LEU A 233 9.56 5.20 -4.35
C LEU A 233 9.04 6.49 -4.96
N VAL A 234 9.38 7.64 -4.39
CA VAL A 234 8.83 8.94 -4.79
C VAL A 234 9.91 10.02 -4.85
N TRP A 235 9.61 11.10 -5.56
CA TRP A 235 10.27 12.39 -5.40
C TRP A 235 9.39 13.32 -4.55
N ALA A 236 10.00 14.27 -3.86
CA ALA A 236 9.30 15.45 -3.35
C ALA A 236 9.49 16.60 -4.35
N ASP A 237 8.40 17.23 -4.76
CA ASP A 237 8.40 18.36 -5.70
C ASP A 237 7.27 19.31 -5.33
N GLN A 238 7.60 20.58 -5.08
CA GLN A 238 6.64 21.65 -4.77
C GLN A 238 5.62 21.32 -3.65
N GLY A 239 6.07 20.63 -2.59
CA GLY A 239 5.21 20.26 -1.46
C GLY A 239 4.31 19.05 -1.71
N GLU A 240 4.56 18.28 -2.78
CA GLU A 240 3.83 17.05 -3.08
C GLU A 240 4.79 15.90 -3.35
N LEU A 241 4.29 14.67 -3.16
CA LEU A 241 5.00 13.47 -3.55
C LEU A 241 4.61 13.03 -4.96
N ILE A 242 5.61 12.66 -5.76
CA ILE A 242 5.43 12.18 -7.12
C ILE A 242 6.08 10.81 -7.28
N ALA A 243 5.26 9.79 -7.50
CA ALA A 243 5.72 8.45 -7.84
C ALA A 243 6.09 8.37 -9.33
N PRO A 244 7.27 7.83 -9.70
CA PRO A 244 7.65 7.60 -11.10
C PRO A 244 6.58 6.79 -11.83
N TYR A 245 6.28 7.14 -13.08
CA TYR A 245 5.27 6.47 -13.93
C TYR A 245 3.81 6.54 -13.47
N ILE A 246 3.54 6.87 -12.21
CA ILE A 246 2.20 6.90 -11.61
C ILE A 246 1.71 8.35 -11.51
N GLY A 247 2.52 9.23 -10.92
CA GLY A 247 2.15 10.61 -10.63
C GLY A 247 1.84 10.81 -9.14
N LYS A 248 0.86 11.67 -8.84
CA LYS A 248 0.50 12.09 -7.48
C LYS A 248 -0.62 11.25 -6.86
N ASN A 249 -1.41 10.55 -7.67
CA ASN A 249 -2.61 9.87 -7.20
C ASN A 249 -2.30 8.43 -6.74
N PHE A 250 -1.86 8.31 -5.49
CA PHE A 250 -1.54 7.03 -4.85
C PHE A 250 -1.77 7.10 -3.33
N GLY A 251 -1.74 5.94 -2.68
CA GLY A 251 -1.72 5.81 -1.23
C GLY A 251 -0.54 4.96 -0.77
N LEU A 252 -0.16 5.12 0.49
CA LEU A 252 0.97 4.46 1.12
C LEU A 252 0.51 3.57 2.28
N GLY A 253 1.24 2.48 2.47
CA GLY A 253 1.22 1.65 3.66
C GLY A 253 2.65 1.26 4.01
N VAL A 254 2.96 1.15 5.29
CA VAL A 254 4.33 0.86 5.76
C VAL A 254 4.30 -0.30 6.75
N ILE A 255 5.32 -1.15 6.71
CA ILE A 255 5.64 -2.09 7.77
C ILE A 255 6.97 -1.69 8.38
N THR A 256 7.02 -1.42 9.68
CA THR A 256 8.30 -1.34 10.41
C THR A 256 8.60 -2.70 11.04
N THR A 257 9.87 -3.10 11.09
CA THR A 257 10.24 -4.43 11.58
C THR A 257 11.67 -4.54 12.11
N THR A 258 11.88 -5.54 12.97
CA THR A 258 13.20 -6.05 13.38
C THR A 258 13.83 -7.02 12.38
N LEU A 259 13.06 -7.56 11.42
CA LEU A 259 13.58 -8.48 10.41
C LEU A 259 14.64 -7.79 9.55
N ASP A 260 15.80 -8.44 9.42
CA ASP A 260 16.87 -7.94 8.56
C ASP A 260 16.58 -8.24 7.09
N VAL A 261 16.52 -7.18 6.28
CA VAL A 261 16.15 -7.18 4.87
C VAL A 261 17.01 -6.19 4.09
N ALA A 262 17.39 -6.55 2.86
CA ALA A 262 18.17 -5.65 2.02
C ALA A 262 17.38 -4.38 1.67
N THR A 263 18.01 -3.22 1.81
CA THR A 263 17.40 -1.93 1.55
C THR A 263 17.60 -1.47 0.10
N ASP A 264 16.64 -0.68 -0.37
CA ASP A 264 16.75 0.12 -1.58
C ASP A 264 17.43 1.45 -1.27
N ARG A 265 17.72 2.19 -2.35
CA ARG A 265 18.33 3.51 -2.29
C ARG A 265 17.36 4.59 -2.77
N PRO A 266 17.40 5.82 -2.20
CA PRO A 266 16.60 6.94 -2.66
C PRO A 266 16.75 7.22 -4.16
N LEU A 267 15.75 7.87 -4.75
CA LEU A 267 15.81 8.29 -6.16
C LEU A 267 16.66 9.55 -6.31
N ALA A 268 17.49 9.59 -7.36
CA ALA A 268 18.11 10.85 -7.78
C ALA A 268 17.02 11.86 -8.18
N PRO A 269 17.28 13.19 -8.06
CA PRO A 269 16.35 14.22 -8.49
C PRO A 269 15.79 13.97 -9.90
N ARG A 270 14.53 14.31 -10.12
CA ARG A 270 13.83 14.02 -11.39
C ARG A 270 14.57 14.57 -12.61
N ALA A 271 15.18 15.75 -12.49
CA ALA A 271 15.97 16.39 -13.55
C ALA A 271 17.22 15.60 -13.96
N GLU A 272 17.75 14.75 -13.08
CA GLU A 272 18.93 13.92 -13.34
C GLU A 272 18.61 12.52 -13.85
N GLN A 273 17.33 12.20 -14.00
CA GLN A 273 16.92 10.87 -14.44
C GLN A 273 17.28 10.67 -15.92
N PRO A 274 17.84 9.50 -16.28
CA PRO A 274 18.23 9.24 -17.67
C PRO A 274 16.97 9.04 -18.52
N TRP A 275 16.51 10.12 -19.18
CA TRP A 275 15.25 10.15 -19.94
C TRP A 275 15.09 8.95 -20.88
N PHE A 276 16.13 8.59 -21.63
CA PHE A 276 16.07 7.47 -22.58
C PHE A 276 15.78 6.11 -21.91
N LYS A 277 16.23 5.92 -20.67
CA LYS A 277 16.02 4.67 -19.91
C LYS A 277 14.68 4.66 -19.18
N THR A 278 14.20 5.82 -18.74
CA THR A 278 12.99 5.93 -17.90
C THR A 278 11.76 6.28 -18.73
N GLN A 279 11.83 7.31 -19.57
CA GLN A 279 10.70 7.86 -20.33
C GLN A 279 10.77 7.56 -21.84
N GLY A 280 11.81 6.86 -22.31
CA GLY A 280 12.04 6.60 -23.73
C GLY A 280 11.21 5.46 -24.35
N PRO A 281 11.50 5.07 -25.61
CA PRO A 281 10.71 4.10 -26.38
C PRO A 281 10.54 2.73 -25.70
N ALA A 282 11.51 2.29 -24.89
CA ALA A 282 11.40 1.04 -24.15
C ALA A 282 10.27 1.08 -23.10
N TRP A 283 10.00 2.23 -22.49
CA TRP A 283 8.87 2.43 -21.60
C TRP A 283 7.56 2.51 -22.38
N TRP A 284 7.51 3.24 -23.50
CA TRP A 284 6.30 3.37 -24.32
C TRP A 284 5.81 2.02 -24.84
N LEU A 285 6.73 1.17 -25.31
CA LEU A 285 6.39 -0.14 -25.86
C LEU A 285 6.29 -1.24 -24.78
N GLY A 286 6.70 -0.97 -23.54
CA GLY A 286 6.69 -1.97 -22.45
C GLY A 286 7.75 -3.06 -22.59
N LYS A 287 8.91 -2.76 -23.19
CA LYS A 287 9.98 -3.75 -23.35
C LYS A 287 10.54 -4.11 -21.97
N GLY A 288 10.26 -5.31 -21.47
CA GLY A 288 10.81 -5.82 -20.20
C GLY A 288 10.03 -5.46 -18.93
N CYS A 289 8.82 -4.92 -19.05
CA CYS A 289 7.91 -4.60 -17.95
C CYS A 289 6.46 -4.88 -18.34
N SER A 290 5.57 -5.08 -17.36
CA SER A 290 4.18 -5.44 -17.63
C SER A 290 3.32 -4.21 -17.97
N LYS A 291 3.62 -3.08 -17.32
CA LYS A 291 3.02 -1.77 -17.59
C LYS A 291 3.89 -0.93 -18.52
N ASN A 292 3.25 -0.06 -19.26
CA ASN A 292 3.81 0.89 -20.22
C ASN A 292 2.99 2.18 -20.23
N ALA A 293 3.44 3.18 -20.99
CA ALA A 293 2.80 4.49 -21.07
C ALA A 293 1.30 4.44 -21.46
N PHE A 294 0.88 3.40 -22.20
CA PHE A 294 -0.45 3.30 -22.80
C PHE A 294 -1.39 2.31 -22.12
N ASN A 295 -0.88 1.39 -21.29
CA ASN A 295 -1.67 0.34 -20.64
C ASN A 295 -1.71 0.46 -19.10
N ARG A 296 -0.99 1.43 -18.51
CA ARG A 296 -0.87 1.55 -17.04
C ARG A 296 -2.22 1.75 -16.34
N ASP A 297 -3.13 2.48 -16.98
CA ASP A 297 -4.49 2.70 -16.51
C ASP A 297 -5.50 2.22 -17.56
N PRO A 298 -6.18 1.08 -17.32
CA PRO A 298 -7.18 0.56 -18.24
C PRO A 298 -8.42 1.46 -18.35
N PHE A 299 -8.65 2.35 -17.38
CA PHE A 299 -9.78 3.28 -17.34
C PHE A 299 -9.46 4.65 -17.95
N SER A 300 -8.21 4.91 -18.35
CA SER A 300 -7.77 6.22 -18.89
C SER A 300 -8.69 6.83 -19.97
N LYS A 301 -9.39 6.00 -20.74
CA LYS A 301 -10.39 6.41 -21.76
C LYS A 301 -11.72 5.65 -21.67
N ARG A 302 -11.95 4.90 -20.59
CA ARG A 302 -13.15 4.05 -20.40
C ARG A 302 -13.90 4.45 -19.14
N LYS A 303 -15.23 4.29 -19.15
CA LYS A 303 -16.04 4.47 -17.95
C LYS A 303 -15.76 3.32 -16.97
N PHE A 304 -15.83 3.59 -15.68
CA PHE A 304 -15.62 2.56 -14.66
C PHE A 304 -16.65 1.43 -14.77
N VAL A 305 -17.91 1.77 -15.07
CA VAL A 305 -19.02 0.79 -15.21
C VAL A 305 -18.79 -0.24 -16.31
N ASP A 306 -18.01 0.11 -17.35
CA ASP A 306 -17.72 -0.79 -18.49
C ASP A 306 -16.61 -1.80 -18.16
N GLY A 307 -15.96 -1.66 -17.00
CA GLY A 307 -14.84 -2.48 -16.59
C GLY A 307 -13.56 -2.30 -17.44
N PRO A 308 -12.47 -2.97 -17.04
CA PRO A 308 -11.17 -2.86 -17.71
C PRO A 308 -11.09 -3.67 -19.02
N HIS A 309 -12.04 -4.58 -19.26
CA HIS A 309 -12.09 -5.45 -20.42
C HIS A 309 -13.29 -5.10 -21.30
N PRO A 310 -13.18 -5.26 -22.64
CA PRO A 310 -14.22 -4.87 -23.58
C PRO A 310 -15.37 -5.90 -23.65
N PHE A 311 -16.06 -6.12 -22.53
CA PHE A 311 -17.18 -7.07 -22.43
C PHE A 311 -18.41 -6.65 -23.23
N GLU A 312 -18.51 -5.37 -23.60
CA GLU A 312 -19.54 -4.81 -24.49
C GLU A 312 -19.48 -5.42 -25.90
N ASN A 313 -18.32 -5.94 -26.31
CA ASN A 313 -18.15 -6.57 -27.63
C ASN A 313 -18.60 -8.05 -27.66
N LEU A 314 -18.93 -8.64 -26.50
CA LEU A 314 -19.40 -10.01 -26.43
C LEU A 314 -20.87 -10.11 -26.85
N LYS A 315 -21.19 -11.08 -27.70
CA LYS A 315 -22.57 -11.38 -28.08
C LYS A 315 -23.38 -11.76 -26.85
N ARG A 316 -24.47 -11.03 -26.59
CA ARG A 316 -25.43 -11.35 -25.54
C ARG A 316 -26.53 -12.25 -26.11
N VAL A 317 -26.91 -13.26 -25.35
CA VAL A 317 -28.02 -14.18 -25.66
C VAL A 317 -28.95 -14.22 -24.46
N GLU A 318 -30.26 -14.35 -24.70
CA GLU A 318 -31.26 -14.39 -23.63
C GLU A 318 -31.22 -15.71 -22.85
N THR A 319 -30.86 -16.80 -23.52
CA THR A 319 -30.75 -18.13 -22.92
C THR A 319 -29.27 -18.52 -22.80
N PRO A 320 -28.78 -18.93 -21.62
CA PRO A 320 -27.41 -19.45 -21.46
C PRO A 320 -27.14 -20.64 -22.39
N THR A 321 -25.91 -20.69 -22.91
CA THR A 321 -25.41 -21.79 -23.76
C THR A 321 -25.04 -23.02 -22.97
#